data_AF-A0A6F8PXC6-F1
#
_entry.id   AF-A0A6F8PXC6-F1
#
_cell.length_a   1.000
_cell.length_b   1.000
_cell.length_c   1.000
_cell.angle_alpha   90.00
_cell.angle_beta   90.00
_cell.angle_gamma   90.00
#
_symmetry.space_group_name_H-M   'P 1'
#
loop_
_entity.id
_entity.type
_entity.pdbx_description
1 polymer ?
#
loop_
_entity_poly.entity_id
_entity_poly.type
_entity_poly.pdbx_seq_one_letter_code
_entity_poly.pdbx_strand_id
1 'polypeptide(L)'
;MLETAYVLPLLLGVVLFIIETLSYAMNSLIVNDVLTDVHLAIVDEVREISAMDNASGFVSDFGVYCDAGSVKLNVGASEAVKALVLNSLEIKGVELLETDPGAVNITNETDSQFGFDHYVIKFNGTANTLTLPTFLNEYLPMNVDTVISIKASCQSSAP
;
A
#
# COMPACT_ATOMS: atom_id res chain seq x y z
N MET A 1 38.92 0.56 -33.96
CA MET A 1 38.70 1.57 -32.90
C MET A 1 37.27 2.09 -32.81
N LEU A 2 36.39 1.84 -33.80
CA LEU A 2 34.95 2.15 -33.68
C LEU A 2 34.24 1.24 -32.64
N GLU A 3 34.60 -0.04 -32.57
CA GLU A 3 33.93 -1.01 -31.69
C GLU A 3 34.01 -0.62 -30.20
N THR A 4 35.16 -0.13 -29.73
CA THR A 4 35.33 0.35 -28.34
C THR A 4 34.50 1.60 -28.01
N ALA A 5 34.16 2.43 -29.01
CA ALA A 5 33.38 3.66 -28.81
C ALA A 5 31.88 3.38 -28.62
N TYR A 6 31.35 2.30 -29.20
CA TYR A 6 29.95 1.88 -29.04
C TYR A 6 29.73 0.89 -27.90
N VAL A 7 30.76 0.11 -27.55
CA VAL A 7 30.67 -0.88 -26.46
C VAL A 7 30.58 -0.21 -25.09
N LEU A 8 31.27 0.92 -24.87
CA LEU A 8 31.24 1.60 -23.57
C LEU A 8 29.86 2.19 -23.20
N PRO A 9 29.16 2.94 -24.09
CA PRO A 9 27.80 3.40 -23.81
C PRO A 9 26.81 2.25 -23.61
N LEU A 10 26.97 1.16 -24.36
CA LEU A 10 26.11 -0.02 -24.25
C LEU A 10 26.31 -0.74 -22.91
N LEU A 11 27.56 -0.94 -22.49
CA LEU A 11 27.87 -1.50 -21.16
C LEU A 11 27.33 -0.62 -20.03
N LEU A 12 27.50 0.70 -20.15
CA LEU A 12 26.96 1.64 -19.17
C LEU A 12 25.43 1.56 -19.10
N GLY A 13 24.74 1.51 -20.24
CA GLY A 13 23.29 1.36 -20.30
C GLY A 13 22.79 0.07 -19.65
N VAL A 14 23.48 -1.06 -19.89
CA VAL A 14 23.14 -2.34 -19.25
C VAL A 14 23.34 -2.28 -17.74
N VAL A 15 24.44 -1.69 -17.26
CA VAL A 15 24.69 -1.54 -15.83
C VAL A 15 23.62 -0.66 -15.17
N LEU A 16 23.26 0.47 -15.78
CA LEU A 16 22.20 1.36 -15.28
C LEU A 16 20.84 0.65 -15.25
N PHE A 17 20.52 -0.15 -16.27
CA PHE A 17 19.29 -0.95 -16.30
C PHE A 17 19.25 -2.01 -15.20
N ILE A 18 20.37 -2.69 -14.93
CA ILE A 18 20.45 -3.66 -13.83
C ILE A 18 20.23 -2.96 -12.48
N ILE A 19 20.89 -1.80 -12.25
CA ILE A 19 20.70 -1.04 -11.00
C ILE A 19 19.23 -0.61 -10.86
N GLU A 20 18.61 -0.14 -11.95
CA GLU A 20 17.21 0.26 -11.93
C GLU A 20 16.28 -0.90 -11.57
N THR A 21 16.45 -2.07 -12.19
CA THR A 21 15.62 -3.24 -11.88
C THR A 21 15.80 -3.71 -10.43
N LEU A 22 17.00 -3.58 -9.87
CA LEU A 22 17.26 -3.84 -8.45
C LEU A 22 16.55 -2.80 -7.56
N SER A 23 16.65 -1.51 -7.89
CA SER A 23 15.94 -0.44 -7.17
C SER A 23 14.43 -0.65 -7.20
N TYR A 24 13.86 -1.01 -8.34
CA TYR A 24 12.44 -1.35 -8.47
C TYR A 24 12.04 -2.52 -7.57
N ALA A 25 12.82 -3.61 -7.58
CA ALA A 25 12.57 -4.77 -6.74
C ALA A 25 12.65 -4.42 -5.24
N MET A 26 13.63 -3.59 -4.85
CA MET A 26 13.77 -3.11 -3.48
C MET A 26 12.59 -2.22 -3.06
N ASN A 27 12.18 -1.25 -3.89
CA ASN A 27 11.06 -0.38 -3.57
C ASN A 27 9.74 -1.17 -3.47
N SER A 28 9.53 -2.15 -4.35
CA SER A 28 8.36 -3.06 -4.28
C SER A 28 8.33 -3.88 -3.00
N LEU A 29 9.49 -4.35 -2.54
CA LEU A 29 9.62 -5.05 -1.26
C LEU A 29 9.33 -4.12 -0.07
N ILE A 30 9.84 -2.89 -0.10
CA ILE A 30 9.57 -1.89 0.94
C ILE A 30 8.08 -1.55 1.00
N VAL A 31 7.41 -1.37 -0.14
CA VAL A 31 5.96 -1.14 -0.18
C VAL A 31 5.21 -2.31 0.44
N ASN A 32 5.63 -3.56 0.18
CA ASN A 32 5.01 -4.74 0.79
C ASN A 32 5.16 -4.77 2.32
N ASP A 33 6.34 -4.41 2.82
CA ASP A 33 6.63 -4.29 4.26
C ASP A 33 5.75 -3.19 4.89
N VAL A 34 5.63 -2.02 4.25
CA VAL A 34 4.74 -0.93 4.70
C VAL A 34 3.28 -1.37 4.71
N LEU A 35 2.81 -2.10 3.69
CA LEU A 35 1.44 -2.62 3.67
C LEU A 35 1.20 -3.69 4.73
N THR A 36 2.25 -4.41 5.15
CA THR A 36 2.19 -5.33 6.28
C THR A 36 2.06 -4.56 7.60
N ASP A 37 2.80 -3.47 7.78
CA ASP A 37 2.66 -2.58 8.94
C ASP A 37 1.25 -1.99 9.03
N VAL A 38 0.70 -1.53 7.89
CA VAL A 38 -0.70 -1.06 7.77
C VAL A 38 -1.70 -2.16 8.13
N HIS A 39 -1.47 -3.39 7.64
CA HIS A 39 -2.31 -4.53 7.98
C HIS A 39 -2.36 -4.76 9.50
N LEU A 40 -1.20 -4.74 10.16
CA LEU A 40 -1.12 -4.90 11.61
C LEU A 40 -1.83 -3.77 12.35
N ALA A 41 -1.63 -2.52 11.93
CA ALA A 41 -2.31 -1.35 12.52
C ALA A 41 -3.84 -1.45 12.43
N ILE A 42 -4.36 -1.84 11.26
CA ILE A 42 -5.81 -2.04 11.06
C ILE A 42 -6.32 -3.20 11.93
N VAL A 43 -5.60 -4.31 12.01
CA VAL A 43 -5.99 -5.46 12.85
C VAL A 43 -6.02 -5.08 14.34
N ASP A 44 -5.08 -4.25 14.80
CA ASP A 44 -5.07 -3.77 16.18
C ASP A 44 -6.23 -2.81 16.47
N GLU A 45 -6.59 -1.91 15.55
CA GLU A 45 -7.81 -1.10 15.68
C GLU A 45 -9.10 -1.94 15.67
N VAL A 46 -9.17 -2.96 14.81
CA VAL A 46 -10.27 -3.93 14.79
C VAL A 46 -10.43 -4.59 16.16
N ARG A 47 -9.31 -4.96 16.79
CA ARG A 47 -9.32 -5.53 18.15
C ARG A 47 -9.81 -4.53 19.17
N GLU A 48 -9.32 -3.29 19.13
CA GLU A 48 -9.75 -2.23 20.03
C GLU A 48 -11.26 -2.01 19.94
N ILE A 49 -11.79 -1.81 18.73
CA ILE A 49 -13.22 -1.62 18.49
C ILE A 49 -14.04 -2.85 18.89
N SER A 50 -13.54 -4.06 18.65
CA SER A 50 -14.23 -5.29 19.04
C SER A 50 -14.37 -5.44 20.57
N ALA A 51 -13.42 -4.88 21.32
CA ALA A 51 -13.39 -4.94 22.78
C ALA A 51 -14.13 -3.77 23.46
N MET A 52 -14.59 -2.77 22.69
CA MET A 52 -15.35 -1.65 23.23
C MET A 52 -16.79 -2.07 23.59
N ASP A 53 -17.22 -1.72 24.80
CA ASP A 53 -18.57 -2.02 25.29
C ASP A 53 -19.68 -1.23 24.55
N ASN A 54 -19.34 -0.14 23.84
CA ASN A 54 -20.27 0.65 23.02
C ASN A 54 -19.56 1.21 21.77
N ALA A 55 -19.30 0.35 20.79
CA ALA A 55 -18.59 0.74 19.57
C ALA A 55 -19.50 1.44 18.52
N SER A 56 -20.80 1.55 18.79
CA SER A 56 -21.77 2.13 17.84
C SER A 56 -21.48 3.61 17.58
N GLY A 57 -21.27 3.97 16.31
CA GLY A 57 -20.96 5.35 15.91
C GLY A 57 -19.50 5.76 16.09
N PHE A 58 -18.64 4.86 16.59
CA PHE A 58 -17.20 5.04 16.56
C PHE A 58 -16.64 4.69 15.17
N VAL A 59 -15.81 5.57 14.63
CA VAL A 59 -15.04 5.36 13.41
C VAL A 59 -13.60 5.69 13.76
N SER A 60 -12.70 4.72 13.62
CA SER A 60 -11.27 4.93 13.87
C SER A 60 -10.63 5.77 12.77
N ASP A 61 -9.38 6.17 13.01
CA ASP A 61 -8.60 6.93 12.04
C ASP A 61 -8.37 6.15 10.75
N PHE A 62 -8.16 4.82 10.80
CA PHE A 62 -8.10 3.99 9.58
C PHE A 62 -9.46 3.63 8.99
N GLY A 63 -10.56 4.15 9.55
CA GLY A 63 -11.92 3.94 9.03
C GLY A 63 -12.51 2.59 9.42
N VAL A 64 -12.03 1.97 10.49
CA VAL A 64 -12.64 0.79 11.09
C VAL A 64 -13.84 1.25 11.93
N TYR A 65 -14.97 0.56 11.80
CA TYR A 65 -16.21 0.92 12.50
C TYR A 65 -17.04 -0.32 12.87
N CYS A 66 -17.89 -0.17 13.88
CA CYS A 66 -18.85 -1.20 14.25
C CYS A 66 -20.22 -0.94 13.60
N ASP A 67 -20.71 -1.90 12.82
CA ASP A 67 -22.01 -1.84 12.16
C ASP A 67 -22.80 -3.14 12.39
N ALA A 68 -24.01 -2.99 12.94
CA ALA A 68 -24.93 -4.09 13.24
C ALA A 68 -24.29 -5.28 14.01
N GLY A 69 -23.33 -4.99 14.91
CA GLY A 69 -22.63 -6.00 15.71
C GLY A 69 -21.43 -6.67 15.03
N SER A 70 -21.05 -6.20 13.85
CA SER A 70 -19.86 -6.64 13.10
C SER A 70 -18.87 -5.49 12.90
N VAL A 71 -17.57 -5.78 12.99
CA VAL A 71 -16.53 -4.78 12.68
C VAL A 71 -16.32 -4.76 11.18
N LYS A 72 -16.32 -3.57 10.59
CA LYS A 72 -16.15 -3.33 9.16
C LYS A 72 -15.10 -2.25 8.91
N LEU A 73 -14.53 -2.25 7.71
CA LEU A 73 -13.61 -1.22 7.23
C LEU A 73 -14.31 -0.35 6.18
N ASN A 74 -14.10 0.95 6.25
CA ASN A 74 -14.64 1.89 5.27
C ASN A 74 -13.98 1.67 3.90
N VAL A 75 -14.81 1.66 2.85
CA VAL A 75 -14.39 1.35 1.47
C VAL A 75 -14.14 2.65 0.72
N GLY A 76 -13.11 2.67 -0.13
CA GLY A 76 -12.73 3.80 -0.97
C GLY A 76 -11.33 4.34 -0.66
N ALA A 77 -11.10 5.59 -1.03
CA ALA A 77 -9.85 6.29 -0.74
C ALA A 77 -9.81 6.66 0.75
N SER A 78 -8.92 6.03 1.50
CA SER A 78 -8.66 6.37 2.90
C SER A 78 -7.44 7.28 2.97
N GLU A 79 -7.67 8.57 3.25
CA GLU A 79 -6.57 9.55 3.40
C GLU A 79 -5.66 9.22 4.60
N ALA A 80 -6.20 8.63 5.67
CA ALA A 80 -5.40 8.22 6.83
C ALA A 80 -4.47 7.05 6.49
N VAL A 81 -4.98 6.01 5.82
CA VAL A 81 -4.15 4.88 5.38
C VAL A 81 -3.13 5.35 4.34
N LYS A 82 -3.54 6.22 3.42
CA LYS A 82 -2.63 6.84 2.44
C LYS A 82 -1.52 7.63 3.14
N ALA A 83 -1.84 8.50 4.10
CA ALA A 83 -0.85 9.27 4.84
C ALA A 83 0.12 8.37 5.61
N LEU A 84 -0.37 7.30 6.24
CA LEU A 84 0.48 6.31 6.89
C LEU A 84 1.43 5.62 5.89
N VAL A 85 0.91 5.16 4.75
CA VAL A 85 1.73 4.53 3.72
C VAL A 85 2.80 5.49 3.21
N LEU A 86 2.43 6.73 2.86
CA LEU A 86 3.38 7.71 2.32
C LEU A 86 4.46 8.09 3.33
N ASN A 87 4.09 8.33 4.60
CA ASN A 87 5.06 8.64 5.66
C ASN A 87 6.00 7.44 5.92
N SER A 88 5.47 6.23 5.96
CA SER A 88 6.28 5.01 6.15
C SER A 88 7.23 4.75 4.99
N LEU A 89 6.81 5.05 3.75
CA LEU A 89 7.67 4.99 2.56
C LEU A 89 8.80 6.02 2.63
N GLU A 90 8.49 7.27 3.02
CA GLU A 90 9.48 8.33 3.19
C GLU A 90 10.52 7.97 4.25
N ILE A 91 10.09 7.46 5.41
CA ILE A 91 10.99 6.98 6.48
C ILE A 91 11.90 5.84 6.02
N LYS A 92 11.39 4.95 5.15
CA LYS A 92 12.16 3.85 4.57
C LYS A 92 12.97 4.28 3.32
N GLY A 93 12.98 5.58 3.00
CA GLY A 93 13.82 6.17 1.95
C GLY A 93 13.29 5.99 0.52
N VAL A 94 11.99 5.71 0.36
CA VAL A 94 11.34 5.62 -0.95
C VAL A 94 10.73 6.98 -1.29
N GLU A 95 11.34 7.69 -2.23
CA GLU A 95 10.77 8.91 -2.80
C GLU A 95 9.85 8.55 -3.96
N LEU A 96 8.66 9.17 -4.01
CA LEU A 96 7.71 9.00 -5.12
C LEU A 96 7.82 10.18 -6.10
N LEU A 97 7.45 9.94 -7.35
CA LEU A 97 7.37 11.01 -8.35
C LEU A 97 6.28 12.01 -7.98
N GLU A 98 6.58 13.30 -8.09
CA GLU A 98 5.60 14.37 -7.83
C GLU A 98 4.37 14.28 -8.76
N THR A 99 4.55 13.76 -9.98
CA THR A 99 3.47 13.56 -10.96
C THR A 99 2.60 12.34 -10.68
N ASP A 100 3.07 11.43 -9.83
CA ASP A 100 2.35 10.22 -9.41
C ASP A 100 2.65 9.91 -7.93
N PRO A 101 2.10 10.73 -7.00
CA PRO A 101 2.49 10.75 -5.58
C PRO A 101 1.98 9.55 -4.77
N GLY A 102 1.48 8.51 -5.44
CA GLY A 102 0.91 7.34 -4.78
C GLY A 102 -0.57 7.49 -4.42
N ALA A 103 -1.33 6.43 -4.62
CA ALA A 103 -2.75 6.30 -4.28
C ALA A 103 -3.00 5.00 -3.52
N VAL A 104 -3.82 5.08 -2.48
CA VAL A 104 -4.31 3.93 -1.73
C VAL A 104 -5.82 3.82 -1.93
N ASN A 105 -6.30 2.64 -2.28
CA ASN A 105 -7.73 2.35 -2.39
C ASN A 105 -8.08 1.07 -1.65
N ILE A 106 -9.15 1.12 -0.86
CA ILE A 106 -9.67 -0.03 -0.11
C ILE A 106 -10.93 -0.51 -0.84
N THR A 107 -10.95 -1.77 -1.26
CA THR A 107 -12.13 -2.40 -1.88
C THR A 107 -12.62 -3.54 -1.00
N ASN A 108 -13.93 -3.62 -0.76
CA ASN A 108 -14.52 -4.79 -0.10
C ASN A 108 -14.81 -5.87 -1.15
N GLU A 109 -14.22 -7.03 -0.98
CA GLU A 109 -14.54 -8.25 -1.70
C GLU A 109 -15.26 -9.18 -0.72
N THR A 110 -16.55 -8.93 -0.47
CA THR A 110 -17.36 -9.80 0.38
C THR A 110 -17.53 -11.15 -0.32
N ASP A 111 -16.77 -12.16 0.12
CA ASP A 111 -16.95 -13.53 -0.35
C ASP A 111 -18.06 -14.21 0.46
N SER A 112 -19.22 -14.31 -0.17
CA SER A 112 -20.39 -15.04 0.35
C SER A 112 -20.12 -16.50 0.75
N GLN A 113 -18.96 -17.08 0.40
CA GLN A 113 -18.58 -18.44 0.78
C GLN A 113 -17.98 -18.56 2.18
N PHE A 114 -17.32 -17.51 2.68
CA PHE A 114 -16.57 -17.60 3.95
C PHE A 114 -17.32 -17.00 5.14
N GLY A 115 -18.39 -16.23 4.89
CA GLY A 115 -19.25 -15.67 5.93
C GLY A 115 -18.63 -14.53 6.74
N PHE A 116 -17.58 -13.89 6.21
CA PHE A 116 -16.95 -12.69 6.77
C PHE A 116 -16.44 -11.77 5.65
N ASP A 117 -16.20 -10.49 5.95
CA ASP A 117 -15.79 -9.48 4.97
C ASP A 117 -14.27 -9.53 4.73
N HIS A 118 -13.87 -9.42 3.45
CA HIS A 118 -12.48 -9.28 3.04
C HIS A 118 -12.27 -7.93 2.37
N TYR A 119 -11.17 -7.26 2.71
CA TYR A 119 -10.81 -5.96 2.18
C TYR A 119 -9.47 -6.06 1.47
N VAL A 120 -9.41 -5.59 0.23
CA VAL A 120 -8.17 -5.47 -0.53
C VAL A 120 -7.72 -4.02 -0.46
N ILE A 121 -6.54 -3.79 0.11
CA ILE A 121 -5.89 -2.48 0.10
C ILE A 121 -4.87 -2.49 -1.03
N LYS A 122 -5.07 -1.61 -1.99
CA LYS A 122 -4.22 -1.48 -3.18
C LYS A 122 -3.43 -0.19 -3.08
N PHE A 123 -2.11 -0.30 -3.14
CA PHE A 123 -1.23 0.84 -3.32
C PHE A 123 -0.72 0.87 -4.75
N ASN A 124 -0.87 2.02 -5.40
CA ASN A 124 -0.29 2.32 -6.71
C ASN A 124 0.55 3.58 -6.61
N GLY A 125 1.76 3.58 -7.12
CA GLY A 125 2.57 4.79 -7.24
C GLY A 125 3.87 4.52 -7.97
N THR A 126 4.59 5.56 -8.32
CA THR A 126 5.83 5.43 -9.07
C THR A 126 6.99 6.00 -8.27
N ALA A 127 8.03 5.18 -8.04
CA ALA A 127 9.22 5.63 -7.32
C ALA A 127 10.06 6.57 -8.19
N ASN A 128 10.61 7.61 -7.56
CA ASN A 128 11.59 8.49 -8.17
C ASN A 128 12.98 7.83 -8.13
N THR A 129 13.35 7.14 -9.20
CA THR A 129 14.64 6.46 -9.33
C THR A 129 15.56 7.25 -10.26
N LEU A 130 16.82 7.40 -9.85
CA LEU A 130 17.81 8.27 -10.50
C LEU A 130 18.46 7.67 -11.76
N THR A 131 18.23 6.39 -12.06
CA THR A 131 19.21 5.58 -12.80
C THR A 131 18.90 5.36 -14.27
N LEU A 132 17.63 5.35 -14.68
CA LEU A 132 17.30 5.31 -16.10
C LEU A 132 17.48 6.71 -16.71
N PRO A 133 18.34 6.87 -17.74
CA PRO A 133 18.37 8.11 -18.48
C PRO A 133 16.96 8.42 -19.00
N THR A 134 16.58 9.69 -19.00
CA THR A 134 15.37 10.24 -19.65
C THR A 134 15.14 9.77 -21.09
N PHE A 135 16.13 9.10 -21.69
CA PHE A 135 16.03 8.42 -22.97
C PHE A 135 14.96 7.32 -23.03
N LEU A 136 14.64 6.65 -21.91
CA LEU A 136 13.61 5.62 -21.88
C LEU A 136 12.22 6.16 -21.49
N ASN A 137 12.12 7.37 -20.93
CA ASN A 137 10.88 8.07 -20.56
C ASN A 137 9.82 7.25 -19.80
N GLU A 138 10.18 6.06 -19.33
CA GLU A 138 9.30 5.11 -18.67
C GLU A 138 9.85 4.89 -17.26
N TYR A 139 9.05 5.27 -16.28
CA TYR A 139 9.28 4.95 -14.88
C TYR A 139 8.55 3.64 -14.56
N LEU A 140 9.09 2.87 -13.63
CA LEU A 140 8.52 1.57 -13.27
C LEU A 140 7.44 1.74 -12.18
N PRO A 141 6.16 1.48 -12.47
CA PRO A 141 5.09 1.65 -11.51
C PRO A 141 5.14 0.52 -10.47
N MET A 142 4.98 0.90 -9.21
CA MET A 142 4.81 -0.02 -8.09
C MET A 142 3.32 -0.21 -7.84
N ASN A 143 2.89 -1.46 -7.93
CA ASN A 143 1.52 -1.86 -7.59
C ASN A 143 1.61 -3.05 -6.63
N VAL A 144 1.14 -2.85 -5.41
CA VAL A 144 1.16 -3.88 -4.37
C VAL A 144 -0.20 -3.90 -3.69
N ASP A 145 -0.76 -5.11 -3.63
CA ASP A 145 -2.04 -5.38 -2.99
C ASP A 145 -1.80 -6.14 -1.69
N THR A 146 -2.55 -5.79 -0.64
CA THR A 146 -2.64 -6.58 0.60
C THR A 146 -4.10 -6.88 0.91
N VAL A 147 -4.35 -8.04 1.51
CA VAL A 147 -5.70 -8.51 1.85
C VAL A 147 -5.85 -8.54 3.37
N ILE A 148 -6.89 -7.89 3.86
CA ILE A 148 -7.28 -7.89 5.27
C ILE A 148 -8.60 -8.64 5.41
N SER A 149 -8.60 -9.69 6.22
CA SER A 149 -9.80 -10.46 6.53
C SER A 149 -10.28 -10.09 7.92
N ILE A 150 -11.48 -9.51 8.04
CA ILE A 150 -12.02 -9.09 9.33
C ILE A 150 -13.10 -10.07 9.76
N LYS A 151 -12.81 -10.84 10.81
CA LYS A 151 -13.77 -11.74 11.47
C LYS A 151 -13.90 -11.35 12.95
N ALA A 152 -14.46 -10.17 13.19
CA ALA A 152 -14.65 -9.63 14.53
C ALA A 152 -16.09 -9.14 14.73
N SER A 153 -16.63 -9.43 15.91
CA SER A 153 -17.90 -8.89 16.40
C SER A 153 -17.63 -7.71 17.31
N CYS A 154 -18.58 -6.79 17.42
CA CYS A 154 -18.51 -5.65 18.32
C CYS A 154 -19.84 -5.48 19.04
N GLN A 155 -19.81 -4.89 20.24
CA GLN A 155 -21.04 -4.55 20.94
C GLN A 155 -21.61 -3.26 20.34
N SER A 156 -22.68 -3.42 19.56
CA SER A 156 -23.49 -2.30 19.10
C SER A 156 -24.62 -2.12 20.11
N SER A 157 -24.54 -1.06 20.93
CA SER A 157 -25.67 -0.64 21.74
C SER A 157 -26.73 -0.02 20.83
N ALA A 158 -27.54 -0.84 20.18
CA ALA A 158 -28.83 -0.39 19.70
C ALA A 158 -29.81 -0.33 20.89
N PRO A 159 -30.65 0.72 21.01
CA PRO A 159 -31.69 0.79 22.04
C PRO A 159 -32.73 -0.33 21.94
#